data_AF-M2MU54-F1
#
_entry.id   AF-M2MU54-F1
#
_cell.length_a   1.000
_cell.length_b   1.000
_cell.length_c   1.000
_cell.angle_alpha   90.00
_cell.angle_beta   90.00
_cell.angle_gamma   90.00
#
_symmetry.space_group_name_H-M   'P 1'
#
loop_
_entity.id
_entity.type
_entity.pdbx_description
1 polymer ?
#
loop_
_entity_poly.entity_id
_entity_poly.type
_entity_poly.pdbx_seq_one_letter_code
_entity_poly.pdbx_strand_id
1 'polypeptide(L)'
;MPVKPDELILHLDAYAKTLPALKALRLCHRFGKGPDVHIIKLPVEVEQIIEAYVVATRRAWEELQFEWCMLEKEFRCFESKCCPSSHHEDNSPMHERAYDEVELCDFCEAEGISEDGCLKKCTKGTVEPCPTCQINMASDDCEKTCEAAYGEVIERLAHGSESTYEYHAECCDGWATRVSPRAFAKHAKVLREHFGLEAFLADTAWYPEPKGGWPEDRNYRWHGSDTIQTTLCYLTLPKTLGPHTVFEPGELDSRMYAECGGSVYAAQALRVDPPGTLSQEERARFQRALKTLGLTPYLHPSQDRQPAVSARLNSPTGQGSGTSMNAWMEEHVTQLTVGQNRRAPPGHSSRYSLRAGEHTRYHSRFRSVKAQRPQSLLDRFAVPLLFV
;
A
#
# COMPACT_ATOMS: atom_id res chain seq x y z
N MET A 1 14.00 12.10 -8.59
CA MET A 1 14.53 11.16 -7.57
C MET A 1 14.11 9.75 -7.97
N PRO A 2 15.01 8.76 -8.04
CA PRO A 2 14.61 7.38 -8.32
C PRO A 2 13.81 6.83 -7.14
N VAL A 3 12.75 6.09 -7.44
CA VAL A 3 11.92 5.40 -6.46
C VAL A 3 11.63 3.99 -6.95
N LYS A 4 11.29 3.09 -6.02
CA LYS A 4 10.86 1.74 -6.37
C LYS A 4 9.41 1.76 -6.90
N PRO A 5 9.15 1.32 -8.14
CA PRO A 5 7.83 1.43 -8.75
C PRO A 5 6.76 0.62 -8.02
N ASP A 6 7.12 -0.57 -7.53
CA ASP A 6 6.23 -1.49 -6.82
C ASP A 6 5.77 -0.89 -5.48
N GLU A 7 6.72 -0.37 -4.69
CA GLU A 7 6.41 0.33 -3.44
C GLU A 7 5.58 1.60 -3.69
N LEU A 8 5.91 2.36 -4.74
CA LEU A 8 5.17 3.58 -5.12
C LEU A 8 3.71 3.26 -5.49
N ILE A 9 3.49 2.29 -6.37
CA ILE A 9 2.15 1.88 -6.82
C ILE A 9 1.31 1.44 -5.61
N LEU A 10 1.88 0.59 -4.75
CA LEU A 10 1.22 0.10 -3.54
C LEU A 10 0.85 1.24 -2.60
N HIS A 11 1.78 2.16 -2.35
CA HIS A 11 1.56 3.30 -1.46
C HIS A 11 0.50 4.27 -2.00
N LEU A 12 0.49 4.49 -3.31
CA LEU A 12 -0.52 5.34 -3.94
C LEU A 12 -1.90 4.67 -3.94
N ASP A 13 -1.99 3.36 -4.12
CA ASP A 13 -3.27 2.63 -3.99
C ASP A 13 -3.79 2.66 -2.55
N ALA A 14 -2.92 2.42 -1.56
CA ALA A 14 -3.26 2.54 -0.15
C ALA A 14 -3.73 3.96 0.20
N TYR A 15 -2.99 4.99 -0.26
CA TYR A 15 -3.35 6.38 -0.07
C TYR A 15 -4.69 6.72 -0.73
N ALA A 16 -4.90 6.32 -1.99
CA ALA A 16 -6.15 6.54 -2.71
C ALA A 16 -7.36 5.90 -1.99
N LYS A 17 -7.20 4.69 -1.44
CA LYS A 17 -8.21 4.02 -0.62
C LYS A 17 -8.53 4.83 0.66
N THR A 18 -7.55 5.52 1.25
CA THR A 18 -7.69 6.34 2.48
C THR A 18 -8.19 7.77 2.23
N LEU A 19 -8.07 8.30 1.02
CA LEU A 19 -8.43 9.67 0.67
C LEU A 19 -9.80 10.12 1.17
N PRO A 20 -10.89 9.33 1.09
CA PRO A 20 -12.19 9.77 1.60
C PRO A 20 -12.18 10.04 3.11
N ALA A 21 -11.43 9.25 3.89
CA ALA A 21 -11.30 9.44 5.33
C ALA A 21 -10.45 10.67 5.65
N LEU A 22 -9.33 10.85 4.94
CA LEU A 22 -8.47 12.04 5.09
C LEU A 22 -9.22 13.32 4.71
N LYS A 23 -9.96 13.32 3.60
CA LYS A 23 -10.82 14.45 3.21
C LYS A 23 -11.88 14.74 4.28
N ALA A 24 -12.53 13.71 4.82
CA ALA A 24 -13.50 13.90 5.89
C ALA A 24 -12.85 14.51 7.14
N LEU A 25 -11.67 14.03 7.56
CA LEU A 25 -10.90 14.58 8.68
C LEU A 25 -10.57 16.07 8.45
N ARG A 26 -9.95 16.40 7.31
CA ARG A 26 -9.60 17.77 6.91
C ARG A 26 -10.81 18.70 6.87
N LEU A 27 -11.94 18.23 6.33
CA LEU A 27 -13.16 19.03 6.27
C LEU A 27 -13.79 19.23 7.65
N CYS A 28 -13.77 18.21 8.52
CA CYS A 28 -14.26 18.32 9.89
C CYS A 28 -13.39 19.28 10.72
N HIS A 29 -12.07 19.21 10.54
CA HIS A 29 -11.12 20.13 11.15
C HIS A 29 -11.34 21.58 10.69
N ARG A 30 -11.44 21.80 9.37
CA ARG A 30 -11.57 23.14 8.79
C ARG A 30 -12.93 23.80 9.00
N PHE A 31 -14.01 23.01 8.97
CA PHE A 31 -15.38 23.54 8.90
C PHE A 31 -16.30 23.09 10.02
N GLY A 32 -15.89 22.20 10.92
CA GLY A 32 -16.73 21.74 12.03
C GLY A 32 -17.11 22.87 13.00
N LYS A 33 -18.31 22.80 13.57
CA LYS A 33 -18.80 23.70 14.63
C LYS A 33 -19.80 23.00 15.55
N GLY A 34 -19.80 23.35 16.83
CA GLY A 34 -20.72 22.79 17.84
C GLY A 34 -20.07 22.69 19.23
N PRO A 35 -20.85 22.34 20.27
CA PRO A 35 -20.34 22.19 21.64
C PRO A 35 -19.37 21.01 21.78
N ASP A 36 -19.53 19.95 20.98
CA ASP A 36 -18.75 18.70 21.07
C ASP A 36 -17.58 18.63 20.06
N VAL A 37 -17.20 19.77 19.48
CA VAL A 37 -16.22 19.80 18.39
C VAL A 37 -14.82 20.02 18.91
N HIS A 38 -14.18 18.92 19.32
CA HIS A 38 -12.80 18.93 19.79
C HIS A 38 -11.76 18.90 18.64
N ILE A 39 -12.20 18.63 17.40
CA ILE A 39 -11.32 18.38 16.25
C ILE A 39 -10.91 19.67 15.50
N ILE A 40 -11.62 20.80 15.68
CA ILE A 40 -11.42 22.05 14.89
C ILE A 40 -10.20 22.90 15.28
N LYS A 41 -9.40 22.42 16.23
CA LYS A 41 -8.22 23.12 16.75
C LYS A 41 -7.00 22.21 16.84
N LEU A 42 -6.99 21.09 16.11
CA LEU A 42 -5.80 20.25 16.08
C LEU A 42 -4.67 21.07 15.43
N PRO A 43 -3.50 21.15 16.07
CA PRO A 43 -2.30 21.61 15.39
C PRO A 43 -2.09 20.77 14.12
N VAL A 44 -1.53 21.39 13.08
CA VAL A 44 -1.29 20.72 11.78
C VAL A 44 -0.46 19.45 11.96
N GLU A 45 0.46 19.47 12.93
CA GLU A 45 1.31 18.33 13.28
C GLU A 45 0.48 17.14 13.80
N VAL A 46 -0.55 17.40 14.61
CA VAL A 46 -1.43 16.35 15.13
C VAL A 46 -2.32 15.81 14.01
N GLU A 47 -2.81 16.67 13.13
CA GLU A 47 -3.52 16.23 11.92
C GLU A 47 -2.64 15.30 11.09
N GLN A 48 -1.40 15.70 10.77
CA GLN A 48 -0.45 14.88 10.03
C GLN A 48 -0.16 13.53 10.70
N ILE A 49 -0.04 13.48 12.04
CA ILE A 49 0.12 12.22 12.78
C ILE A 49 -1.12 11.33 12.61
N ILE A 50 -2.32 11.88 12.70
CA ILE A 50 -3.56 11.12 12.48
C ILE A 50 -3.64 10.63 11.04
N GLU A 51 -3.28 11.45 10.06
CA GLU A 51 -3.25 11.04 8.65
C GLU A 51 -2.27 9.89 8.43
N ALA A 52 -1.06 10.02 8.97
CA ALA A 52 -0.04 8.97 8.92
C ALA A 52 -0.56 7.67 9.56
N TYR A 53 -1.23 7.78 10.72
CA TYR A 53 -1.82 6.64 11.39
C TYR A 53 -2.96 5.99 10.59
N VAL A 54 -3.82 6.79 9.96
CA VAL A 54 -4.91 6.27 9.09
C VAL A 54 -4.34 5.53 7.89
N VAL A 55 -3.30 6.07 7.26
CA VAL A 55 -2.62 5.42 6.13
C VAL A 55 -1.93 4.14 6.58
N ALA A 56 -1.17 4.18 7.68
CA ALA A 56 -0.47 3.02 8.23
C ALA A 56 -1.44 1.91 8.67
N THR A 57 -2.51 2.28 9.36
CA THR A 57 -3.54 1.33 9.79
C THR A 57 -4.19 0.67 8.59
N ARG A 58 -4.45 1.41 7.50
CA ARG A 58 -5.02 0.82 6.28
C ARG A 58 -4.05 -0.13 5.59
N ARG A 59 -2.74 0.19 5.57
CA ARG A 59 -1.69 -0.70 5.04
C ARG A 59 -1.63 -2.04 5.79
N ALA A 60 -2.01 -2.06 7.06
CA ALA A 60 -2.04 -3.28 7.88
C ALA A 60 -3.23 -4.22 7.58
N TRP A 61 -4.13 -3.89 6.63
CA TRP A 61 -5.26 -4.75 6.30
C TRP A 61 -4.83 -5.90 5.39
N GLU A 62 -5.32 -7.10 5.70
CA GLU A 62 -5.04 -8.38 5.03
C GLU A 62 -5.24 -8.31 3.50
N GLU A 63 -6.20 -7.50 3.02
CA GLU A 63 -6.45 -7.28 1.59
C GLU A 63 -5.25 -6.65 0.85
N LEU A 64 -4.58 -5.68 1.48
CA LEU A 64 -3.39 -5.04 0.91
C LEU A 64 -2.16 -5.94 1.02
N GLN A 65 -2.10 -6.82 2.02
CA GLN A 65 -1.01 -7.77 2.14
C GLN A 65 -1.03 -8.76 0.98
N PHE A 66 -2.21 -9.27 0.59
CA PHE A 66 -2.32 -10.13 -0.59
C PHE A 66 -1.96 -9.39 -1.89
N GLU A 67 -2.53 -8.18 -2.09
CA GLU A 67 -2.19 -7.34 -3.25
C GLU A 67 -0.69 -7.04 -3.31
N TRP A 68 -0.03 -6.81 -2.17
CA TRP A 68 1.41 -6.58 -2.09
C TRP A 68 2.19 -7.82 -2.47
N CYS A 69 1.91 -8.97 -1.85
CA CYS A 69 2.59 -10.22 -2.19
C CYS A 69 2.51 -10.52 -3.69
N MET A 70 1.35 -10.26 -4.31
CA MET A 70 1.18 -10.43 -5.76
C MET A 70 1.97 -9.40 -6.56
N LEU A 71 1.92 -8.11 -6.20
CA LEU A 71 2.65 -7.05 -6.90
C LEU A 71 4.17 -7.26 -6.84
N GLU A 72 4.67 -7.67 -5.66
CA GLU A 72 6.09 -7.98 -5.46
C GLU A 72 6.50 -9.19 -6.30
N LYS A 73 5.68 -10.24 -6.36
CA LYS A 73 5.92 -11.40 -7.22
C LYS A 73 5.94 -11.02 -8.70
N GLU A 74 4.96 -10.25 -9.16
CA GLU A 74 4.87 -9.75 -10.53
C GLU A 74 6.14 -8.95 -10.90
N PHE A 75 6.54 -8.01 -10.03
CA PHE A 75 7.74 -7.21 -10.26
C PHE A 75 9.02 -8.04 -10.23
N ARG A 76 9.14 -8.99 -9.30
CA ARG A 76 10.30 -9.90 -9.25
C ARG A 76 10.39 -10.80 -10.48
N CYS A 77 9.25 -11.27 -11.02
CA CYS A 77 9.23 -12.01 -12.28
C CYS A 77 9.68 -11.11 -13.43
N PHE A 78 9.13 -9.91 -13.52
CA PHE A 78 9.52 -8.94 -14.54
C PHE A 78 11.02 -8.60 -14.48
N GLU A 79 11.59 -8.54 -13.28
CA GLU A 79 13.03 -8.33 -13.10
C GLU A 79 13.91 -9.58 -13.29
N SER A 80 13.32 -10.73 -13.63
CA SER A 80 14.00 -12.04 -13.64
C SER A 80 14.68 -12.37 -12.30
N LYS A 81 14.16 -11.85 -11.18
CA LYS A 81 14.64 -12.12 -9.81
C LYS A 81 13.82 -13.20 -9.08
N CYS A 82 12.82 -13.76 -9.74
CA CYS A 82 12.10 -14.92 -9.25
C CYS A 82 12.93 -16.20 -9.46
N CYS A 83 12.69 -17.19 -8.61
CA CYS A 83 13.24 -18.54 -8.80
C CYS A 83 12.11 -19.49 -9.26
N PRO A 84 12.41 -20.54 -10.02
CA PRO A 84 11.42 -21.50 -10.48
C PRO A 84 10.43 -22.00 -9.42
N SER A 85 10.89 -22.27 -8.21
CA SER A 85 10.06 -22.73 -7.08
C SER A 85 9.02 -21.71 -6.62
N SER A 86 9.31 -20.41 -6.77
CA SER A 86 8.39 -19.33 -6.38
C SER A 86 7.11 -19.25 -7.22
N HIS A 87 7.04 -20.02 -8.32
CA HIS A 87 5.87 -20.15 -9.19
C HIS A 87 4.99 -21.34 -8.83
N HIS A 88 5.35 -22.12 -7.81
CA HIS A 88 4.57 -23.26 -7.36
C HIS A 88 3.99 -23.00 -5.97
N GLU A 89 2.89 -23.66 -5.67
CA GLU A 89 2.37 -23.73 -4.30
C GLU A 89 3.23 -24.69 -3.47
N ASP A 90 3.36 -24.40 -2.17
CA ASP A 90 4.20 -25.12 -1.18
C ASP A 90 3.89 -26.64 -1.05
N ASN A 91 2.86 -27.15 -1.73
CA ASN A 91 2.41 -28.54 -1.67
C ASN A 91 2.48 -29.28 -3.02
N SER A 92 3.37 -28.85 -3.92
CA SER A 92 3.56 -29.54 -5.19
C SER A 92 4.17 -30.95 -4.97
N PRO A 93 3.87 -31.94 -5.83
CA PRO A 93 4.54 -33.27 -5.82
C PRO A 93 6.07 -33.20 -5.97
N MET A 94 6.60 -32.03 -6.28
CA MET A 94 8.04 -31.77 -6.42
C MET A 94 8.73 -31.84 -5.07
N HIS A 95 8.04 -31.47 -3.98
CA HIS A 95 8.58 -31.57 -2.63
C HIS A 95 8.92 -33.02 -2.27
N GLU A 96 8.02 -33.96 -2.54
CA GLU A 96 8.25 -35.40 -2.30
C GLU A 96 9.44 -35.92 -3.12
N ARG A 97 9.48 -35.59 -4.42
CA ARG A 97 10.60 -35.99 -5.29
C ARG A 97 11.94 -35.39 -4.86
N ALA A 98 11.95 -34.13 -4.44
CA ALA A 98 13.16 -33.49 -3.95
C ALA A 98 13.65 -34.14 -2.66
N TYR A 99 12.74 -34.55 -1.76
CA TYR A 99 13.12 -35.29 -0.56
C TYR A 99 13.80 -36.63 -0.90
N ASP A 100 13.31 -37.34 -1.93
CA ASP A 100 13.90 -38.61 -2.37
C ASP A 100 15.26 -38.44 -3.07
N GLU A 101 15.50 -37.30 -3.72
CA GLU A 101 16.74 -37.02 -4.47
C GLU A 101 17.87 -36.44 -3.61
N VAL A 102 17.55 -35.82 -2.47
CA VAL A 102 18.52 -35.14 -1.62
C VAL A 102 19.08 -36.09 -0.58
N GLU A 103 20.40 -36.25 -0.58
CA GLU A 103 21.10 -36.94 0.52
C GLU A 103 21.14 -36.04 1.76
N LEU A 104 20.25 -36.30 2.71
CA LEU A 104 20.21 -35.60 4.00
C LEU A 104 21.39 -36.03 4.89
N CYS A 105 21.81 -35.16 5.80
CA CYS A 105 22.70 -35.57 6.89
C CYS A 105 21.91 -36.24 8.02
N ASP A 106 22.59 -37.03 8.85
CA ASP A 106 21.98 -37.79 9.95
C ASP A 106 21.03 -36.96 10.83
N PHE A 107 21.41 -35.70 11.13
CA PHE A 107 20.56 -34.81 11.91
C PHE A 107 19.26 -34.44 11.17
N CYS A 108 19.37 -34.05 9.89
CA CYS A 108 18.21 -33.62 9.10
C CYS A 108 17.30 -34.81 8.71
N GLU A 109 17.85 -36.01 8.60
CA GLU A 109 17.06 -37.22 8.39
C GLU A 109 16.23 -37.57 9.63
N ALA A 110 16.79 -37.39 10.83
CA ALA A 110 16.11 -37.70 12.09
C ALA A 110 15.08 -36.63 12.52
N GLU A 111 15.45 -35.34 12.42
CA GLU A 111 14.67 -34.23 12.98
C GLU A 111 13.95 -33.40 11.91
N GLY A 112 14.16 -33.70 10.63
CA GLY A 112 13.71 -32.90 9.51
C GLY A 112 14.73 -31.85 9.06
N ILE A 113 14.52 -31.27 7.88
CA ILE A 113 15.38 -30.23 7.33
C ILE A 113 15.34 -29.01 8.26
N SER A 114 16.52 -28.60 8.75
CA SER A 114 16.70 -27.48 9.67
C SER A 114 18.08 -26.87 9.45
N GLU A 115 18.16 -25.55 9.33
CA GLU A 115 19.45 -24.85 9.17
C GLU A 115 20.34 -24.93 10.41
N ASP A 116 19.75 -24.80 11.60
CA ASP A 116 20.50 -24.63 12.86
C ASP A 116 21.25 -25.89 13.29
N GLY A 117 20.70 -27.07 12.99
CA GLY A 117 21.31 -28.36 13.33
C GLY A 117 21.98 -29.08 12.17
N CYS A 118 21.98 -28.51 10.96
CA CYS A 118 22.49 -29.19 9.78
C CYS A 118 24.01 -29.44 9.88
N LEU A 119 24.41 -30.72 9.85
CA LEU A 119 25.82 -31.11 9.92
C LEU A 119 26.64 -30.69 8.70
N LYS A 120 25.98 -30.37 7.57
CA LYS A 120 26.63 -29.87 6.35
C LYS A 120 26.83 -28.34 6.36
N LYS A 121 26.26 -27.62 7.34
CA LYS A 121 26.44 -26.16 7.47
C LYS A 121 27.94 -25.83 7.64
N CYS A 122 28.40 -24.80 6.93
CA CYS A 122 29.78 -24.33 7.09
C CYS A 122 29.99 -23.84 8.52
N THR A 123 31.09 -24.25 9.13
CA THR A 123 31.50 -23.84 10.48
C THR A 123 32.85 -23.15 10.45
N LYS A 124 33.24 -22.55 11.58
CA LYS A 124 34.54 -21.90 11.67
C LYS A 124 35.67 -22.91 11.48
N GLY A 125 36.47 -22.73 10.43
CA GLY A 125 37.55 -23.65 10.08
C GLY A 125 37.17 -24.74 9.07
N THR A 126 35.98 -24.68 8.47
CA THR A 126 35.67 -25.48 7.27
C THR A 126 36.73 -25.22 6.19
N VAL A 127 37.30 -26.30 5.63
CA VAL A 127 38.41 -26.23 4.66
C VAL A 127 38.00 -25.51 3.37
N GLU A 128 36.76 -25.74 2.93
CA GLU A 128 36.18 -25.12 1.74
C GLU A 128 34.81 -24.52 2.11
N PRO A 129 34.74 -23.31 2.68
CA PRO A 129 33.45 -22.66 2.92
C PRO A 129 32.76 -22.32 1.59
N CYS A 130 31.43 -22.33 1.57
CA CYS A 130 30.67 -21.90 0.39
C CYS A 130 30.88 -20.39 0.12
N PRO A 131 30.59 -19.90 -1.11
CA PRO A 131 30.75 -18.49 -1.46
C PRO A 131 30.12 -17.51 -0.47
N THR A 132 28.91 -17.79 0.03
CA THR A 132 28.26 -16.96 1.05
C THR A 132 29.07 -16.92 2.34
N CYS A 133 29.48 -18.08 2.85
CA CYS A 133 30.25 -18.16 4.09
C CYS A 133 31.68 -17.63 3.94
N GLN A 134 32.24 -17.54 2.73
CA GLN A 134 33.51 -16.86 2.48
C GLN A 134 33.41 -15.36 2.73
N ILE A 135 32.27 -14.75 2.40
CA ILE A 135 32.01 -13.32 2.62
C ILE A 135 31.63 -13.08 4.08
N ASN A 136 30.72 -13.88 4.62
CA ASN A 136 30.24 -13.77 5.99
C ASN A 136 29.96 -15.16 6.60
N MET A 137 30.83 -15.61 7.50
CA MET A 137 30.74 -16.92 8.16
C MET A 137 29.52 -17.08 9.08
N ALA A 138 28.86 -16.00 9.45
CA ALA A 138 27.63 -16.00 10.23
C ALA A 138 26.38 -15.79 9.37
N SER A 139 26.46 -15.98 8.05
CA SER A 139 25.28 -15.90 7.18
C SER A 139 24.36 -17.07 7.44
N ASP A 140 23.08 -16.79 7.64
CA ASP A 140 22.04 -17.81 7.69
C ASP A 140 21.92 -18.51 6.31
N ASP A 141 22.29 -17.84 5.22
CA ASP A 141 22.25 -18.33 3.83
C ASP A 141 23.40 -19.28 3.42
N CYS A 142 23.78 -20.22 4.29
CA CYS A 142 24.84 -21.18 3.96
C CYS A 142 24.40 -22.16 2.85
N GLU A 143 25.01 -22.07 1.67
CA GLU A 143 24.67 -22.92 0.51
C GLU A 143 25.01 -24.42 0.67
N LYS A 144 25.73 -24.83 1.73
CA LYS A 144 26.06 -26.24 1.97
C LYS A 144 25.06 -26.96 2.87
N THR A 145 24.05 -26.28 3.40
CA THR A 145 23.04 -26.93 4.24
C THR A 145 22.21 -27.94 3.43
N CYS A 146 21.61 -28.91 4.12
CA CYS A 146 20.62 -29.81 3.51
C CYS A 146 19.42 -29.03 2.95
N GLU A 147 19.05 -27.91 3.56
CA GLU A 147 18.00 -27.02 3.07
C GLU A 147 18.37 -26.37 1.74
N ALA A 148 19.59 -25.85 1.61
CA ALA A 148 20.07 -25.28 0.35
C ALA A 148 20.13 -26.34 -0.76
N ALA A 149 20.63 -27.55 -0.46
CA ALA A 149 20.63 -28.67 -1.40
C ALA A 149 19.21 -29.09 -1.80
N TYR A 150 18.28 -29.12 -0.83
CA TYR A 150 16.88 -29.40 -1.09
C TYR A 150 16.24 -28.34 -1.98
N GLY A 151 16.43 -27.06 -1.66
CA GLY A 151 15.98 -25.94 -2.47
C GLY A 151 16.52 -26.03 -3.90
N GLU A 152 17.81 -26.33 -4.09
CA GLU A 152 18.40 -26.49 -5.43
C GLU A 152 17.73 -27.60 -6.25
N VAL A 153 17.40 -28.73 -5.64
CA VAL A 153 16.66 -29.80 -6.32
C VAL A 153 15.25 -29.35 -6.69
N ILE A 154 14.53 -28.67 -5.79
CA ILE A 154 13.22 -28.08 -6.09
C ILE A 154 13.32 -27.12 -7.28
N GLU A 155 14.28 -26.19 -7.25
CA GLU A 155 14.47 -25.23 -8.33
C GLU A 155 14.74 -25.92 -9.67
N ARG A 156 15.60 -26.95 -9.67
CA ARG A 156 15.92 -27.74 -10.87
C ARG A 156 14.69 -28.46 -11.42
N LEU A 157 13.91 -29.10 -10.54
CA LEU A 157 12.67 -29.77 -10.94
C LEU A 157 11.66 -28.76 -11.51
N ALA A 158 11.60 -27.55 -10.96
CA ALA A 158 10.65 -26.49 -11.34
C ALA A 158 11.07 -25.75 -12.61
N HIS A 159 12.36 -25.55 -12.86
CA HIS A 159 12.86 -24.78 -14.02
C HIS A 159 12.39 -25.33 -15.38
N GLY A 160 12.07 -26.63 -15.45
CA GLY A 160 11.57 -27.27 -16.66
C GLY A 160 10.06 -27.41 -16.76
N SER A 161 9.28 -26.98 -15.76
CA SER A 161 7.83 -27.19 -15.76
C SER A 161 7.12 -26.12 -16.58
N GLU A 162 6.17 -26.55 -17.40
CA GLU A 162 5.32 -25.64 -18.21
C GLU A 162 4.63 -24.59 -17.33
N SER A 163 4.15 -24.99 -16.15
CA SER A 163 3.54 -24.09 -15.17
C SER A 163 4.48 -22.96 -14.69
N THR A 164 5.79 -23.21 -14.61
CA THR A 164 6.77 -22.18 -14.21
C THR A 164 6.88 -21.13 -15.30
N TYR A 165 6.86 -21.51 -16.58
CA TYR A 165 6.90 -20.58 -17.70
C TYR A 165 5.60 -19.80 -17.85
N GLU A 166 4.46 -20.47 -17.76
CA GLU A 166 3.15 -19.83 -17.86
C GLU A 166 2.94 -18.80 -16.74
N TYR A 167 3.16 -19.19 -15.49
CA TYR A 167 3.01 -18.29 -14.35
C TYR A 167 4.00 -17.12 -14.40
N HIS A 168 5.24 -17.36 -14.83
CA HIS A 168 6.22 -16.29 -15.03
C HIS A 168 5.73 -15.28 -16.07
N ALA A 169 5.27 -15.77 -17.23
CA ALA A 169 4.75 -14.91 -18.30
C ALA A 169 3.53 -14.10 -17.82
N GLU A 170 2.59 -14.74 -17.13
CA GLU A 170 1.43 -14.05 -16.53
C GLU A 170 1.86 -12.96 -15.54
N CYS A 171 2.85 -13.23 -14.70
CA CYS A 171 3.39 -12.26 -13.75
C CYS A 171 4.04 -11.06 -14.45
N CYS A 172 4.83 -11.32 -15.50
CA CYS A 172 5.45 -10.27 -16.31
C CYS A 172 4.41 -9.41 -17.03
N ASP A 173 3.39 -10.04 -17.64
CA ASP A 173 2.28 -9.34 -18.29
C ASP A 173 1.44 -8.54 -17.29
N GLY A 174 1.23 -9.09 -16.09
CA GLY A 174 0.57 -8.42 -14.98
C GLY A 174 1.29 -7.14 -14.58
N TRP A 175 2.61 -7.22 -14.38
CA TRP A 175 3.44 -6.04 -14.10
C TRP A 175 3.38 -5.01 -15.23
N ALA A 176 3.65 -5.43 -16.47
CA ALA A 176 3.63 -4.56 -17.66
C ALA A 176 2.28 -3.84 -17.81
N THR A 177 1.19 -4.54 -17.54
CA THR A 177 -0.16 -3.96 -17.54
C THR A 177 -0.31 -2.87 -16.48
N ARG A 178 0.21 -3.06 -15.27
CA ARG A 178 0.10 -2.07 -14.17
C ARG A 178 0.92 -0.81 -14.41
N VAL A 179 2.13 -0.94 -14.95
CA VAL A 179 3.00 0.21 -15.25
C VAL A 179 2.63 0.89 -16.57
N SER A 180 1.73 0.30 -17.36
CA SER A 180 1.24 0.91 -18.58
C SER A 180 0.65 2.32 -18.32
N PRO A 181 0.83 3.29 -19.24
CA PRO A 181 0.33 4.65 -19.06
C PRO A 181 -1.16 4.72 -18.74
N ARG A 182 -1.95 3.78 -19.30
CA ARG A 182 -3.39 3.71 -19.08
C ARG A 182 -3.73 3.24 -17.66
N ALA A 183 -3.10 2.17 -17.18
CA ALA A 183 -3.37 1.64 -15.85
C ALA A 183 -2.83 2.57 -14.75
N PHE A 184 -1.65 3.14 -14.97
CA PHE A 184 -1.00 4.06 -14.03
C PHE A 184 -1.67 5.45 -13.97
N ALA A 185 -2.55 5.79 -14.92
CA ALA A 185 -3.22 7.09 -14.97
C ALA A 185 -3.95 7.47 -13.66
N LYS A 186 -4.52 6.49 -12.94
CA LYS A 186 -5.15 6.72 -11.63
C LYS A 186 -4.13 7.18 -10.58
N HIS A 187 -2.94 6.58 -10.57
CA HIS A 187 -1.86 6.90 -9.65
C HIS A 187 -1.19 8.22 -10.01
N ALA A 188 -0.99 8.47 -11.30
CA ALA A 188 -0.50 9.74 -11.82
C ALA A 188 -1.40 10.91 -11.41
N LYS A 189 -2.73 10.71 -11.45
CA LYS A 189 -3.70 11.69 -10.96
C LYS A 189 -3.52 11.97 -9.47
N VAL A 190 -3.38 10.93 -8.64
CA VAL A 190 -3.15 11.07 -7.19
C VAL A 190 -1.84 11.83 -6.91
N LEU A 191 -0.75 11.46 -7.58
CA LEU A 191 0.55 12.14 -7.47
C LEU A 191 0.45 13.63 -7.78
N ARG A 192 -0.24 13.97 -8.87
CA ARG A 192 -0.38 15.36 -9.31
C ARG A 192 -1.28 16.16 -8.35
N GLU A 193 -2.46 15.64 -8.02
CA GLU A 193 -3.47 16.36 -7.23
C GLU A 193 -3.07 16.52 -5.76
N HIS A 194 -2.41 15.52 -5.17
CA HIS A 194 -2.14 15.50 -3.73
C HIS A 194 -0.69 15.79 -3.36
N PHE A 195 0.26 15.55 -4.27
CA PHE A 195 1.68 15.72 -4.01
C PHE A 195 2.35 16.72 -4.94
N GLY A 196 1.67 17.19 -6.00
CA GLY A 196 2.27 18.09 -6.99
C GLY A 196 3.41 17.44 -7.77
N LEU A 197 3.41 16.11 -7.89
CA LEU A 197 4.47 15.32 -8.54
C LEU A 197 3.93 14.60 -9.78
N GLU A 198 4.85 14.22 -10.66
CA GLU A 198 4.64 13.29 -11.77
C GLU A 198 5.59 12.11 -11.61
N ALA A 199 5.15 10.92 -12.02
CA ALA A 199 6.04 9.78 -12.16
C ALA A 199 6.40 9.60 -13.64
N PHE A 200 7.69 9.46 -13.90
CA PHE A 200 8.21 8.96 -15.15
C PHE A 200 8.51 7.47 -14.98
N LEU A 201 7.88 6.65 -15.81
CA LEU A 201 8.07 5.21 -15.88
C LEU A 201 8.70 4.86 -17.22
N ALA A 202 9.75 4.06 -17.21
CA ALA A 202 10.37 3.54 -18.41
C ALA A 202 10.89 2.13 -18.17
N ASP A 203 10.52 1.20 -19.05
CA ASP A 203 11.05 -0.15 -19.02
C ASP A 203 12.42 -0.17 -19.69
N THR A 204 13.36 -0.86 -19.06
CA THR A 204 14.71 -1.05 -19.58
C THR A 204 15.05 -2.53 -19.51
N ALA A 205 15.57 -3.08 -20.60
CA ALA A 205 16.10 -4.43 -20.64
C ALA A 205 17.61 -4.42 -20.38
N TRP A 206 18.11 -5.50 -19.78
CA TRP A 206 19.54 -5.75 -19.69
C TRP A 206 20.10 -5.96 -21.10
N TYR A 207 21.13 -5.19 -21.43
CA TYR A 207 21.91 -5.43 -22.64
C TYR A 207 23.20 -6.13 -22.23
N PRO A 208 23.56 -7.27 -22.85
CA PRO A 208 24.72 -8.10 -22.49
C PRO A 208 26.08 -7.44 -22.82
N GLU A 209 26.13 -6.13 -23.05
CA GLU A 209 27.42 -5.44 -23.14
C GLU A 209 28.13 -5.48 -21.78
N PRO A 210 29.44 -5.80 -21.76
CA PRO A 210 30.19 -6.01 -20.54
C PRO A 210 30.48 -4.66 -19.89
N LYS A 211 29.55 -4.13 -19.09
CA LYS A 211 29.81 -3.02 -18.18
C LYS A 211 29.33 -3.42 -16.80
N GLY A 212 30.27 -3.93 -16.01
CA GLY A 212 30.10 -4.47 -14.66
C GLY A 212 29.57 -3.47 -13.63
N GLY A 213 28.30 -3.13 -13.73
CA GLY A 213 27.59 -2.27 -12.78
C GLY A 213 26.15 -2.68 -12.49
N TRP A 214 25.64 -3.73 -13.15
CA TRP A 214 24.35 -4.31 -12.79
C TRP A 214 24.53 -5.22 -11.57
N PRO A 215 23.70 -5.08 -10.53
CA PRO A 215 23.68 -6.03 -9.43
C PRO A 215 23.40 -7.43 -9.99
N GLU A 216 24.31 -8.38 -9.78
CA GLU A 216 24.05 -9.78 -10.10
C GLU A 216 23.09 -10.35 -9.05
N ASP A 217 21.92 -10.80 -9.49
CA ASP A 217 21.02 -11.60 -8.67
C ASP A 217 21.29 -13.08 -8.91
N ARG A 218 21.36 -13.89 -7.85
CA ARG A 218 21.59 -15.34 -7.94
C ARG A 218 20.57 -16.01 -8.85
N ASN A 219 19.35 -15.48 -8.90
CA ASN A 219 18.26 -16.07 -9.68
C ASN A 219 18.38 -15.81 -11.18
N TYR A 220 19.26 -14.92 -11.64
CA TYR A 220 19.50 -14.71 -13.08
C TYR A 220 19.96 -15.97 -13.81
N ARG A 221 20.54 -16.95 -13.11
CA ARG A 221 20.91 -18.26 -13.67
C ARG A 221 19.70 -19.05 -14.22
N TRP A 222 18.48 -18.71 -13.79
CA TRP A 222 17.25 -19.39 -14.20
C TRP A 222 16.55 -18.72 -15.38
N HIS A 223 17.11 -17.62 -15.89
CA HIS A 223 16.48 -16.77 -16.87
C HIS A 223 17.38 -16.58 -18.09
N GLY A 224 16.77 -16.31 -19.23
CA GLY A 224 17.51 -15.93 -20.42
C GLY A 224 18.13 -14.54 -20.23
N SER A 225 19.32 -14.29 -20.79
CA SER A 225 19.92 -12.95 -20.74
C SER A 225 19.05 -11.87 -21.40
N ASP A 226 18.17 -12.27 -22.31
CA ASP A 226 17.21 -11.43 -23.03
C ASP A 226 15.91 -11.17 -22.25
N THR A 227 15.65 -11.89 -21.16
CA THR A 227 14.43 -11.73 -20.35
C THR A 227 14.63 -10.81 -19.14
N ILE A 228 15.87 -10.45 -18.81
CA ILE A 228 16.16 -9.57 -17.67
C ILE A 228 15.74 -8.15 -18.00
N GLN A 229 14.70 -7.66 -17.32
CA GLN A 229 14.15 -6.32 -17.49
C GLN A 229 14.08 -5.60 -16.14
N THR A 230 13.76 -4.32 -16.13
CA THR A 230 13.38 -3.58 -14.92
C THR A 230 12.61 -2.35 -15.34
N THR A 231 11.76 -1.83 -14.44
CA THR A 231 11.05 -0.58 -14.65
C THR A 231 11.74 0.52 -13.86
N LEU A 232 12.33 1.48 -14.56
CA LEU A 232 12.83 2.70 -13.96
C LEU A 232 11.66 3.60 -13.58
N CYS A 233 11.66 4.07 -12.33
CA CYS A 233 10.68 5.03 -11.85
C CYS A 233 11.36 6.25 -11.24
N TYR A 234 11.01 7.43 -11.74
CA TYR A 234 11.48 8.70 -11.21
C TYR A 234 10.30 9.60 -10.86
N LEU A 235 10.36 10.22 -9.68
CA LEU A 235 9.48 11.32 -9.34
C LEU A 235 10.08 12.63 -9.87
N THR A 236 9.27 13.38 -10.60
CA THR A 236 9.61 14.66 -11.23
C THR A 236 8.57 15.72 -10.88
N LEU A 237 8.97 16.99 -10.92
CA LEU A 237 8.00 18.08 -10.88
C LEU A 237 7.31 18.20 -12.25
N PRO A 238 6.00 18.51 -12.29
CA PRO A 238 5.29 18.77 -13.55
C PRO A 238 6.00 19.83 -14.41
N LYS A 239 6.22 19.51 -15.69
CA LYS A 239 6.90 20.42 -16.64
C LYS A 239 6.09 21.67 -16.96
N THR A 240 4.76 21.61 -16.84
CA THR A 240 3.88 22.78 -16.96
C THR A 240 3.92 23.56 -15.66
N LEU A 241 4.98 24.35 -15.52
CA LEU A 241 5.06 25.42 -14.53
C LEU A 241 3.93 26.42 -14.84
N GLY A 242 3.27 26.92 -13.80
CA GLY A 242 2.34 28.04 -13.96
C GLY A 242 3.05 29.20 -14.68
N PRO A 243 2.30 30.14 -15.30
CA PRO A 243 2.90 31.30 -15.93
C PRO A 243 3.88 31.97 -14.95
N HIS A 244 5.10 32.27 -15.41
CA HIS A 244 6.06 33.02 -14.62
C HIS A 244 5.43 34.37 -14.27
N THR A 245 4.88 34.51 -13.06
CA THR A 245 4.59 35.83 -12.51
C THR A 245 5.93 36.44 -12.14
N VAL A 246 6.47 37.23 -13.06
CA VAL A 246 7.54 38.15 -12.72
C VAL A 246 6.88 39.19 -11.82
N PHE A 247 7.15 39.12 -10.52
CA PHE A 247 6.78 40.20 -9.63
C PHE A 247 7.76 41.33 -9.90
N GLU A 248 7.26 42.41 -10.49
CA GLU A 248 8.02 43.65 -10.49
C GLU A 248 8.07 44.15 -9.04
N PRO A 249 9.26 44.36 -8.46
CA PRO A 249 9.35 44.99 -7.15
C PRO A 249 8.65 46.35 -7.21
N GLY A 250 7.89 46.68 -6.16
CA GLY A 250 7.22 47.98 -6.07
C GLY A 250 8.22 49.12 -6.24
N GLU A 251 7.77 50.31 -6.66
CA GLU A 251 8.65 51.46 -6.94
C GLU A 251 9.60 51.81 -5.77
N LEU A 252 9.19 51.55 -4.52
CA LEU A 252 10.04 51.72 -3.34
C LEU A 252 11.20 50.71 -3.27
N ASP A 253 10.94 49.46 -3.63
CA ASP A 253 11.91 48.37 -3.60
C ASP A 253 12.89 48.46 -4.78
N SER A 254 12.44 49.01 -5.92
CA SER A 254 13.29 49.20 -7.11
C SER A 254 14.56 50.00 -6.83
N ARG A 255 14.54 50.97 -5.91
CA ARG A 255 15.75 51.74 -5.55
C ARG A 255 16.77 50.93 -4.75
N MET A 256 16.31 49.98 -3.94
CA MET A 256 17.19 49.15 -3.11
C MET A 256 17.79 47.98 -3.90
N TYR A 257 17.07 47.47 -4.90
CA TYR A 257 17.51 46.34 -5.73
C TYR A 257 18.18 46.74 -7.06
N ALA A 258 18.12 48.02 -7.48
CA ALA A 258 18.78 48.51 -8.69
C ALA A 258 20.31 48.30 -8.69
N GLU A 259 20.95 48.31 -7.52
CA GLU A 259 22.40 48.07 -7.40
C GLU A 259 22.76 46.57 -7.39
N CYS A 260 21.80 45.68 -7.12
CA CYS A 260 22.03 44.23 -6.98
C CYS A 260 21.65 43.41 -8.22
N GLY A 261 21.08 44.02 -9.27
CA GLY A 261 20.89 43.40 -10.59
C GLY A 261 20.09 42.09 -10.64
N GLY A 262 19.35 41.75 -9.58
CA GLY A 262 18.69 40.45 -9.44
C GLY A 262 17.18 40.59 -9.49
N SER A 263 16.55 40.19 -10.59
CA SER A 263 15.13 39.83 -10.57
C SER A 263 14.95 38.71 -9.54
N VAL A 264 14.16 38.94 -8.49
CA VAL A 264 13.77 37.87 -7.58
C VAL A 264 12.79 36.98 -8.34
N TYR A 265 13.27 35.83 -8.82
CA TYR A 265 12.39 34.78 -9.31
C TYR A 265 11.57 34.30 -8.11
N ALA A 266 10.31 34.75 -8.03
CA ALA A 266 9.39 34.21 -7.05
C ALA A 266 9.34 32.69 -7.22
N ALA A 267 9.27 31.97 -6.09
CA ALA A 267 9.10 30.53 -6.09
C ALA A 267 7.99 30.15 -7.07
N GLN A 268 8.31 29.30 -8.05
CA GLN A 268 7.32 28.82 -9.02
C GLN A 268 6.23 28.10 -8.24
N ALA A 269 5.07 28.75 -8.12
CA ALA A 269 3.90 28.12 -7.55
C ALA A 269 3.42 27.04 -8.52
N LEU A 270 3.57 25.78 -8.12
CA LEU A 270 2.88 24.67 -8.76
C LEU A 270 1.39 24.93 -8.61
N ARG A 271 0.70 25.15 -9.73
CA ARG A 271 -0.75 25.30 -9.74
C ARG A 271 -1.34 23.92 -9.46
N VAL A 272 -1.56 23.63 -8.18
CA VAL A 272 -2.37 22.50 -7.76
C VAL A 272 -3.81 22.89 -8.03
N ASP A 273 -4.42 22.28 -9.04
CA ASP A 273 -5.85 22.47 -9.26
C ASP A 273 -6.58 21.98 -8.00
N PRO A 274 -7.43 22.81 -7.38
CA PRO A 274 -8.17 22.38 -6.21
C PRO A 274 -8.99 21.14 -6.60
N PRO A 275 -9.05 20.10 -5.74
CA PRO A 275 -9.78 18.88 -6.06
C PRO A 275 -11.20 19.24 -6.47
N GLY A 276 -11.66 18.67 -7.59
CA GLY A 276 -12.95 18.97 -8.19
C GLY A 276 -14.13 18.78 -7.23
N THR A 277 -15.31 19.26 -7.63
CA THR A 277 -16.57 19.11 -6.86
C THR A 277 -16.76 17.69 -6.33
N LEU A 278 -16.92 17.56 -5.01
CA LEU A 278 -17.13 16.28 -4.31
C LEU A 278 -18.25 15.45 -4.95
N SER A 279 -18.02 14.14 -5.10
CA SER A 279 -19.03 13.20 -5.56
C SER A 279 -20.21 13.10 -4.59
N GLN A 280 -21.36 12.59 -5.05
CA GLN A 280 -22.53 12.43 -4.18
C GLN A 280 -22.26 11.50 -3.00
N GLU A 281 -21.47 10.43 -3.21
CA GLU A 281 -21.06 9.52 -2.14
C GLU A 281 -20.10 10.18 -1.14
N GLU A 282 -19.15 10.97 -1.61
CA GLU A 282 -18.23 11.73 -0.74
C GLU A 282 -19.02 12.74 0.11
N ARG A 283 -20.00 13.42 -0.49
CA ARG A 283 -20.93 14.32 0.23
C ARG A 283 -21.75 13.58 1.28
N ALA A 284 -22.30 12.41 0.96
CA ALA A 284 -23.08 11.61 1.90
C ALA A 284 -22.23 11.10 3.07
N ARG A 285 -20.98 10.68 2.81
CA ARG A 285 -20.01 10.32 3.86
C ARG A 285 -19.67 11.52 4.74
N PHE A 286 -19.44 12.68 4.14
CA PHE A 286 -19.18 13.92 4.88
C PHE A 286 -20.38 14.31 5.77
N GLN A 287 -21.61 14.26 5.24
CA GLN A 287 -22.83 14.49 6.03
C GLN A 287 -22.99 13.51 7.18
N ARG A 288 -22.73 12.21 6.94
CA ARG A 288 -22.78 11.19 7.98
C ARG A 288 -21.75 11.49 9.07
N ALA A 289 -20.52 11.83 8.70
CA ALA A 289 -19.45 12.20 9.64
C ALA A 289 -19.85 13.43 10.46
N LEU A 290 -20.34 14.50 9.83
CA LEU A 290 -20.84 15.70 10.52
C LEU A 290 -21.94 15.33 11.53
N LYS A 291 -22.92 14.51 11.13
CA LYS A 291 -24.03 14.08 12.00
C LYS A 291 -23.55 13.23 13.17
N THR A 292 -22.65 12.26 12.93
CA THR A 292 -22.10 11.38 13.96
C THR A 292 -21.25 12.15 14.97
N LEU A 293 -20.53 13.19 14.51
CA LEU A 293 -19.66 14.01 15.33
C LEU A 293 -20.35 15.26 15.91
N GLY A 294 -21.66 15.45 15.68
CA GLY A 294 -22.39 16.63 16.18
C GLY A 294 -21.94 17.97 15.57
N LEU A 295 -21.38 17.95 14.35
CA LEU A 295 -20.79 19.11 13.68
C LEU A 295 -21.81 19.82 12.79
N THR A 296 -21.79 21.15 12.81
CA THR A 296 -22.46 22.03 11.83
C THR A 296 -21.43 22.65 10.87
N PRO A 297 -21.70 22.74 9.56
CA PRO A 297 -20.75 23.33 8.62
C PRO A 297 -20.60 24.84 8.83
N TYR A 298 -19.36 25.32 8.91
CA TYR A 298 -19.06 26.74 8.89
C TYR A 298 -18.88 27.28 7.47
N LEU A 299 -19.63 28.32 7.13
CA LEU A 299 -19.38 29.18 5.97
C LEU A 299 -18.71 30.47 6.43
N HIS A 300 -17.53 30.77 5.88
CA HIS A 300 -16.87 32.06 6.15
C HIS A 300 -17.68 33.19 5.51
N PRO A 301 -17.84 34.37 6.16
CA PRO A 301 -18.64 35.48 5.62
C PRO A 301 -18.23 35.95 4.21
N SER A 302 -16.95 35.81 3.84
CA SER A 302 -16.47 36.13 2.49
C SER A 302 -16.96 35.16 1.40
N GLN A 303 -17.41 33.97 1.78
CA GLN A 303 -17.93 32.93 0.87
C GLN A 303 -19.45 32.99 0.74
N ASP A 304 -20.14 33.80 1.56
CA ASP A 304 -21.61 33.89 1.58
C ASP A 304 -22.19 34.55 0.31
N ARG A 305 -21.33 35.20 -0.50
CA ARG A 305 -21.71 35.89 -1.74
C ARG A 305 -21.32 35.17 -3.04
N GLN A 306 -20.62 34.04 -2.98
CA GLN A 306 -20.34 33.25 -4.18
C GLN A 306 -21.32 32.07 -4.29
N PRO A 307 -21.85 31.76 -5.49
CA PRO A 307 -22.65 30.56 -5.71
C PRO A 307 -21.76 29.30 -5.60
N ALA A 308 -21.56 28.90 -4.35
CA ALA A 308 -21.13 27.63 -3.78
C ALA A 308 -20.24 26.69 -4.62
N VAL A 309 -18.95 26.69 -4.27
CA VAL A 309 -18.25 25.42 -3.99
C VAL A 309 -18.81 24.89 -2.66
N SER A 310 -19.88 24.10 -2.75
CA SER A 310 -20.31 23.03 -1.83
C SER A 310 -20.17 23.26 -0.32
N ALA A 311 -21.03 24.08 0.28
CA ALA A 311 -21.47 23.88 1.69
C ALA A 311 -22.95 24.24 1.94
N ARG A 312 -23.66 24.82 0.96
CA ARG A 312 -25.12 24.94 1.03
C ARG A 312 -25.75 23.58 0.74
N LEU A 313 -26.23 22.93 1.79
CA LEU A 313 -27.13 21.79 1.71
C LEU A 313 -28.49 22.32 1.23
N ASN A 314 -28.91 21.94 0.02
CA ASN A 314 -30.26 22.23 -0.43
C ASN A 314 -31.24 21.57 0.54
N SER A 315 -31.88 22.40 1.37
CA SER A 315 -33.06 21.99 2.13
C SER A 315 -34.20 21.82 1.13
N PRO A 316 -35.03 20.76 1.22
CA PRO A 316 -36.21 20.66 0.38
C PRO A 316 -37.13 21.84 0.72
N THR A 317 -37.33 22.70 -0.27
CA THR A 317 -38.24 23.84 -0.23
C THR A 317 -39.65 23.38 0.13
N GLY A 318 -40.15 23.86 1.27
CA GLY A 318 -41.57 23.86 1.64
C GLY A 318 -41.90 25.19 2.29
N GLN A 319 -42.68 26.00 1.58
CA GLN A 319 -43.21 27.29 2.02
C GLN A 319 -44.03 27.13 3.31
N GLY A 320 -43.87 28.03 4.28
CA GLY A 320 -44.73 28.09 5.45
C GLY A 320 -44.35 29.21 6.41
N SER A 321 -45.25 30.18 6.50
CA SER A 321 -45.36 31.32 7.42
C SER A 321 -44.64 31.22 8.78
N GLY A 322 -44.10 32.36 9.22
CA GLY A 322 -43.51 32.52 10.54
C GLY A 322 -44.44 32.13 11.68
N THR A 323 -43.94 31.23 12.52
CA THR A 323 -44.42 31.03 13.89
C THR A 323 -43.21 30.78 14.79
N SER A 324 -43.23 31.45 15.94
CA SER A 324 -42.20 31.52 16.97
C SER A 324 -41.61 30.17 17.39
N MET A 325 -40.29 30.15 17.60
CA MET A 325 -39.45 29.02 18.02
C MET A 325 -39.78 28.46 19.42
N ASN A 326 -40.78 29.02 20.11
CA ASN A 326 -41.21 28.60 21.44
C ASN A 326 -42.26 27.47 21.44
N ALA A 327 -42.91 27.16 20.31
CA ALA A 327 -43.91 26.08 20.27
C ALA A 327 -43.32 24.67 20.15
N TRP A 328 -42.06 24.53 19.68
CA TRP A 328 -41.43 23.22 19.45
C TRP A 328 -40.79 22.61 20.71
N MET A 329 -40.51 23.41 21.75
CA MET A 329 -39.92 22.91 22.99
C MET A 329 -40.93 22.33 23.99
N GLU A 330 -42.21 22.66 23.91
CA GLU A 330 -43.22 22.16 24.87
C GLU A 330 -43.82 20.79 24.48
N GLU A 331 -43.73 20.37 23.22
CA GLU A 331 -44.32 19.10 22.76
C GLU A 331 -43.39 17.87 22.95
N HIS A 332 -42.13 18.06 23.37
CA HIS A 332 -41.16 16.96 23.55
C HIS A 332 -40.80 16.64 25.00
N VAL A 333 -41.38 17.34 25.98
CA VAL A 333 -41.19 17.03 27.41
C VAL A 333 -42.26 16.04 27.94
N THR A 334 -43.32 15.76 27.19
CA THR A 334 -44.47 14.97 27.68
C THR A 334 -44.56 13.54 27.13
N GLN A 335 -43.51 13.00 26.49
CA GLN A 335 -43.50 11.62 25.96
C GLN A 335 -42.41 10.69 26.52
N LEU A 336 -41.70 11.07 27.59
CA LEU A 336 -40.71 10.21 28.25
C LEU A 336 -41.12 9.72 29.65
N THR A 337 -42.41 9.45 29.84
CA THR A 337 -42.87 8.57 30.92
C THR A 337 -43.99 7.70 30.39
N VAL A 338 -43.67 6.44 30.08
CA VAL A 338 -44.50 5.22 30.19
C VAL A 338 -43.91 4.17 29.23
N GLY A 339 -43.59 2.99 29.76
CA GLY A 339 -43.62 1.76 28.95
C GLY A 339 -42.37 0.88 28.94
N GLN A 340 -41.94 0.39 30.11
CA GLN A 340 -41.28 -0.92 30.17
C GLN A 340 -42.30 -2.04 29.90
N ASN A 341 -41.87 -3.04 29.12
CA ASN A 341 -42.36 -4.41 28.94
C ASN A 341 -42.94 -4.71 27.55
N ARG A 342 -42.27 -5.60 26.80
CA ARG A 342 -42.67 -7.02 26.60
C ARG A 342 -41.96 -7.67 25.40
N ARG A 343 -41.43 -8.87 25.68
CA ARG A 343 -41.49 -10.15 24.93
C ARG A 343 -40.93 -10.24 23.50
N ALA A 344 -39.96 -11.15 23.37
CA ALA A 344 -39.54 -11.80 22.13
C ALA A 344 -40.62 -12.75 21.57
N PRO A 345 -40.62 -12.98 20.24
CA PRO A 345 -41.14 -14.20 19.65
C PRO A 345 -40.07 -15.00 18.86
N PRO A 346 -40.39 -16.26 18.50
CA PRO A 346 -39.42 -17.34 18.36
C PRO A 346 -38.99 -17.60 16.91
N GLY A 347 -38.05 -18.52 16.78
CA GLY A 347 -37.28 -18.76 15.57
C GLY A 347 -38.00 -19.46 14.43
N HIS A 348 -37.34 -19.44 13.28
CA HIS A 348 -37.63 -20.30 12.14
C HIS A 348 -36.34 -20.92 11.61
N SER A 349 -36.33 -22.25 11.67
CA SER A 349 -35.34 -23.16 11.09
C SER A 349 -35.50 -23.21 9.57
N SER A 350 -34.40 -23.06 8.84
CA SER A 350 -34.34 -23.41 7.42
C SER A 350 -33.22 -24.42 7.20
N ARG A 351 -33.63 -25.59 6.72
CA ARG A 351 -32.80 -26.74 6.34
C ARG A 351 -32.19 -26.46 4.97
N TYR A 352 -30.86 -26.55 4.86
CA TYR A 352 -30.20 -26.82 3.59
C TYR A 352 -29.60 -28.23 3.60
N SER A 353 -29.96 -28.97 2.56
CA SER A 353 -29.58 -30.34 2.25
C SER A 353 -28.16 -30.36 1.67
N LEU A 354 -27.25 -31.11 2.30
CA LEU A 354 -25.92 -31.42 1.77
C LEU A 354 -25.99 -32.75 1.02
N ARG A 355 -25.64 -32.72 -0.27
CA ARG A 355 -25.31 -33.92 -1.05
C ARG A 355 -23.91 -34.39 -0.67
N ALA A 356 -23.80 -35.66 -0.33
CA ALA A 356 -22.56 -36.37 -0.12
C ALA A 356 -21.83 -36.60 -1.45
N GLY A 357 -20.56 -36.23 -1.50
CA GLY A 357 -19.58 -36.68 -2.48
C GLY A 357 -18.39 -37.24 -1.69
N GLU A 358 -18.11 -38.52 -1.90
CA GLU A 358 -17.08 -39.29 -1.22
C GLU A 358 -15.69 -38.80 -1.64
N HIS A 359 -14.88 -38.37 -0.68
CA HIS A 359 -13.44 -38.19 -0.84
C HIS A 359 -12.71 -39.08 0.18
N THR A 360 -11.83 -39.91 -0.36
CA THR A 360 -10.90 -40.81 0.32
C THR A 360 -9.98 -40.03 1.25
N ARG A 361 -9.94 -40.43 2.53
CA ARG A 361 -9.03 -39.90 3.54
C ARG A 361 -7.63 -40.51 3.37
N TYR A 362 -6.65 -39.69 3.03
CA TYR A 362 -5.24 -39.95 3.32
C TYR A 362 -4.90 -39.31 4.67
N HIS A 363 -4.42 -40.11 5.62
CA HIS A 363 -3.92 -39.65 6.92
C HIS A 363 -2.41 -39.38 6.80
N SER A 364 -2.01 -38.12 6.58
CA SER A 364 -0.65 -37.68 6.88
C SER A 364 -0.57 -37.23 8.35
N ARG A 365 0.32 -37.86 9.11
CA ARG A 365 0.64 -37.47 10.49
C ARG A 365 1.62 -36.30 10.45
N PHE A 366 1.13 -35.07 10.36
CA PHE A 366 1.92 -33.90 10.77
C PHE A 366 1.65 -33.62 12.25
N ARG A 367 2.68 -33.80 13.08
CA ARG A 367 2.66 -33.30 14.46
C ARG A 367 2.70 -31.78 14.41
N SER A 368 1.63 -31.15 14.87
CA SER A 368 1.58 -29.71 15.15
C SER A 368 2.63 -29.37 16.21
N VAL A 369 3.78 -28.87 15.77
CA VAL A 369 4.69 -28.11 16.63
C VAL A 369 4.04 -26.74 16.82
N LYS A 370 3.66 -26.42 18.06
CA LYS A 370 3.23 -25.08 18.45
C LYS A 370 4.43 -24.14 18.31
N ALA A 371 4.57 -23.50 17.16
CA ALA A 371 5.49 -22.38 17.00
C ALA A 371 5.01 -21.22 17.88
N GLN A 372 5.80 -20.86 18.90
CA GLN A 372 5.67 -19.58 19.57
C GLN A 372 5.97 -18.48 18.53
N ARG A 373 4.99 -17.62 18.25
CA ARG A 373 5.16 -16.46 17.38
C ARG A 373 6.24 -15.53 17.98
N PRO A 374 7.32 -15.20 17.26
CA PRO A 374 8.23 -14.15 17.70
C PRO A 374 7.54 -12.79 17.59
N GLN A 375 7.62 -12.03 18.68
CA GLN A 375 6.87 -10.79 18.91
C GLN A 375 7.55 -9.54 18.31
N SER A 376 8.42 -9.68 17.29
CA SER A 376 9.41 -8.65 16.94
C SER A 376 9.32 -8.05 15.53
N LEU A 377 8.20 -8.19 14.81
CA LEU A 377 8.07 -7.56 13.49
C LEU A 377 7.53 -6.13 13.52
N LEU A 378 6.96 -5.65 14.62
CA LEU A 378 6.40 -4.28 14.69
C LEU A 378 7.48 -3.18 14.79
N ASP A 379 8.69 -3.50 15.25
CA ASP A 379 9.75 -2.49 15.44
C ASP A 379 10.53 -2.14 14.17
N ARG A 380 10.33 -2.86 13.05
CA ARG A 380 11.00 -2.56 11.76
C ARG A 380 10.24 -1.57 10.86
N PHE A 381 9.03 -1.14 11.25
CA PHE A 381 8.16 -0.33 10.36
C PHE A 381 8.10 1.16 10.68
N ALA A 382 8.90 1.65 11.63
CA ALA A 382 9.07 3.08 11.86
C ALA A 382 10.12 3.66 10.88
N VAL A 383 9.78 3.74 9.59
CA VAL A 383 10.50 4.65 8.67
C VAL A 383 9.95 6.05 8.93
N PRO A 384 10.77 7.02 9.38
CA PRO A 384 10.33 8.40 9.43
C PRO A 384 10.19 8.90 7.98
N LEU A 385 8.94 9.06 7.52
CA LEU A 385 8.62 9.88 6.35
C LEU A 385 8.90 11.34 6.72
N LEU A 386 10.18 11.72 6.74
CA LEU A 386 10.60 13.11 6.70
C LEU A 386 10.50 13.58 5.25
N PHE A 387 9.32 14.11 4.90
CA PHE A 387 9.20 14.96 3.72
C PHE A 387 9.84 16.32 4.07
N VAL A 388 10.90 16.67 3.33
CA VAL A 388 11.44 18.04 3.26
C VAL A 388 10.84 18.73 2.05
#